data_AF-A0A7Y5G6S7-F1
#
_entry.id   AF-A0A7Y5G6S7-F1
#
_cell.length_a   1.000
_cell.length_b   1.000
_cell.length_c   1.000
_cell.angle_alpha   90.00
_cell.angle_beta   90.00
_cell.angle_gamma   90.00
#
_symmetry.space_group_name_H-M   'P 1'
#
loop_
_entity.id
_entity.type
_entity.pdbx_description
1 polymer ?
#
loop_
_entity_poly.entity_id
_entity_poly.type
_entity_poly.pdbx_seq_one_letter_code
_entity_poly.pdbx_strand_id
1 'polypeptide(L)'
;MLSHLNIQLKILLGFTSILLLLLLSTVISNEFVADVNEDIRFLNEVSNQLVSEAGETAALLLKASSELEKYNRENNKDVVVQIGERRDELIKKLTEILVKIDQTKKHVKNDKLNEQLAEAQKNLERYEGFSSQIMFKHRVLLETRFLSQIQKLTAEKDELMAQVRMHEEATSKNLQQIAVIAHEINRSAIKKAMDTTATVSRTMIIGTIVSIVLGIILAIFIGRDLSGPINEFSRFMDKIGLDMSQRLRVQQKNEIGKLATQFNEFLSNLENNLKQVFVSSESTLKYSNAMTGNVENFVSQTQAQLNELKQVEGMLDHLANDTQGVVASLRDAEKLEEVNGSQSKVRQTIQNMDAILLETYKTIRETRSSLTSVSVVAQDTLRETEAWDRSVADSEKIIADMIGLTQKVEANAQQMEETIRTMKDISDLVHVLALNASLEGAKAGEYGKGFLNVADQLQTVSKRVDSLSAEINNLIHDDRQRADQVRSFGQRLAEGFKTSKTQSRTAHEHIVKLSESSKNYTNQLDRLSETSSAMTNLIASVEEWTDAHEQHITNLKNQLAQISQRAFGENAKMERTADSLRTAIKISKDTLVSAAGNKDSITQLSLSTKQLSKLLENFKVGKSRY
;
A
#
# COMPACT_ATOMS: atom_id res chain seq x y z
N MET A 1 -5.33 -82.56 -38.26
CA MET A 1 -6.45 -82.47 -37.29
C MET A 1 -7.48 -81.37 -37.61
N LEU A 2 -7.26 -80.47 -38.58
CA LEU A 2 -8.21 -79.41 -38.96
C LEU A 2 -9.07 -79.72 -40.22
N SER A 3 -8.86 -80.82 -40.93
CA SER A 3 -9.52 -81.12 -42.23
C SER A 3 -10.99 -81.59 -42.14
N HIS A 4 -11.50 -81.90 -40.95
CA HIS A 4 -12.89 -82.38 -40.74
C HIS A 4 -13.81 -81.36 -40.03
N LEU A 5 -13.35 -80.12 -39.87
CA LEU A 5 -14.13 -79.06 -39.24
C LEU A 5 -14.96 -78.29 -40.28
N ASN A 6 -16.22 -78.02 -39.93
CA ASN A 6 -17.15 -77.21 -40.71
C ASN A 6 -16.53 -75.82 -41.00
N ILE A 7 -16.74 -75.27 -42.21
CA ILE A 7 -16.12 -74.00 -42.66
C ILE A 7 -16.40 -72.86 -41.67
N GLN A 8 -17.58 -72.84 -41.06
CA GLN A 8 -17.95 -71.88 -40.01
C GLN A 8 -17.06 -71.97 -38.75
N LEU A 9 -16.65 -73.16 -38.32
CA LEU A 9 -15.85 -73.37 -37.12
C LEU A 9 -14.37 -73.05 -37.35
N LYS A 10 -13.88 -73.21 -38.59
CA LYS A 10 -12.54 -72.74 -39.03
C LYS A 10 -12.45 -71.22 -39.08
N ILE A 11 -13.51 -70.55 -39.54
CA ILE A 11 -13.61 -69.09 -39.55
C ILE A 11 -13.73 -68.54 -38.11
N LEU A 12 -14.49 -69.22 -37.24
CA LEU A 12 -14.68 -68.82 -35.84
C LEU A 12 -13.35 -68.82 -35.04
N LEU A 13 -12.50 -69.85 -35.22
CA LEU A 13 -11.19 -69.97 -34.58
C LEU A 13 -10.16 -68.93 -35.08
N GLY A 14 -10.26 -68.51 -36.34
CA GLY A 14 -9.43 -67.43 -36.91
C GLY A 14 -9.84 -66.04 -36.42
N PHE A 15 -11.16 -65.79 -36.29
CA PHE A 15 -11.65 -64.53 -35.74
C PHE A 15 -11.36 -64.39 -34.23
N THR A 16 -11.48 -65.48 -33.45
CA THR A 16 -11.21 -65.45 -32.01
C THR A 16 -9.73 -65.25 -31.67
N SER A 17 -8.80 -65.74 -32.50
CA SER A 17 -7.36 -65.55 -32.29
C SER A 17 -6.89 -64.13 -32.62
N ILE A 18 -7.49 -63.48 -33.64
CA ILE A 18 -7.26 -62.05 -33.93
C ILE A 18 -7.86 -61.16 -32.85
N LEU A 19 -9.05 -61.48 -32.34
CA LEU A 19 -9.68 -60.78 -31.22
C LEU A 19 -8.84 -60.89 -29.93
N LEU A 20 -8.28 -62.06 -29.62
CA LEU A 20 -7.41 -62.27 -28.45
C LEU A 20 -6.10 -61.48 -28.53
N LEU A 21 -5.49 -61.35 -29.71
CA LEU A 21 -4.26 -60.55 -29.91
C LEU A 21 -4.51 -59.04 -29.80
N LEU A 22 -5.63 -58.55 -30.34
CA LEU A 22 -6.05 -57.16 -30.17
C LEU A 22 -6.39 -56.84 -28.71
N LEU A 23 -7.03 -57.79 -28.01
CA LEU A 23 -7.36 -57.66 -26.59
C LEU A 23 -6.10 -57.66 -25.72
N LEU A 24 -5.11 -58.51 -26.02
CA LEU A 24 -3.81 -58.52 -25.35
C LEU A 24 -3.02 -57.22 -25.58
N SER A 25 -2.99 -56.70 -26.81
CA SER A 25 -2.37 -55.40 -27.13
C SER A 25 -3.04 -54.23 -26.41
N THR A 26 -4.37 -54.29 -26.26
CA THR A 26 -5.16 -53.29 -25.53
C THR A 26 -4.87 -53.36 -24.03
N VAL A 27 -4.80 -54.57 -23.46
CA VAL A 27 -4.49 -54.78 -22.03
C VAL A 27 -3.09 -54.27 -21.68
N ILE A 28 -2.05 -54.64 -22.47
CA ILE A 28 -0.67 -54.17 -22.25
C ILE A 28 -0.57 -52.65 -22.38
N SER A 29 -1.28 -52.06 -23.35
CA SER A 29 -1.32 -50.60 -23.53
C SER A 29 -2.02 -49.90 -22.37
N ASN A 30 -3.10 -50.49 -21.85
CA ASN A 30 -3.85 -49.94 -20.73
C ASN A 30 -3.05 -50.00 -19.42
N GLU A 31 -2.25 -51.05 -19.21
CA GLU A 31 -1.34 -51.19 -18.07
C GLU A 31 -0.21 -50.14 -18.12
N PHE A 32 0.40 -49.92 -19.30
CA PHE A 32 1.41 -48.87 -19.50
C PHE A 32 0.87 -47.44 -19.31
N VAL A 33 -0.38 -47.20 -19.70
CA VAL A 33 -1.06 -45.92 -19.51
C VAL A 33 -1.47 -45.72 -18.05
N ALA A 34 -1.84 -46.79 -17.33
CA ALA A 34 -2.15 -46.73 -15.91
C ALA A 34 -0.93 -46.32 -15.07
N ASP A 35 0.23 -46.94 -15.32
CA ASP A 35 1.50 -46.63 -14.64
C ASP A 35 1.93 -45.15 -14.85
N VAL A 36 1.79 -44.64 -16.09
CA VAL A 36 2.09 -43.23 -16.39
C VAL A 36 1.06 -42.26 -15.79
N ASN A 37 -0.22 -42.63 -15.75
CA ASN A 37 -1.24 -41.78 -15.14
C ASN A 37 -1.05 -41.66 -13.62
N GLU A 38 -0.59 -42.71 -12.95
CA GLU A 38 -0.26 -42.69 -11.53
C GLU A 38 0.96 -41.78 -11.27
N ASP A 39 2.02 -41.94 -12.06
CA ASP A 39 3.22 -41.08 -12.01
C ASP A 39 2.89 -39.59 -12.24
N ILE A 40 2.04 -39.27 -13.23
CA ILE A 40 1.65 -37.88 -13.52
C ILE A 40 0.83 -37.29 -12.37
N ARG A 41 -0.13 -38.05 -11.82
CA ARG A 41 -0.95 -37.58 -10.70
C ARG A 41 -0.08 -37.30 -9.48
N PHE A 42 0.79 -38.24 -9.12
CA PHE A 42 1.72 -38.10 -8.01
C PHE A 42 2.64 -36.88 -8.19
N LEU A 43 3.29 -36.75 -9.36
CA LEU A 43 4.24 -35.64 -9.60
C LEU A 43 3.56 -34.28 -9.70
N ASN A 44 2.36 -34.20 -10.26
CA ASN A 44 1.62 -32.94 -10.35
C ASN A 44 1.09 -32.53 -8.95
N GLU A 45 0.63 -33.48 -8.14
CA GLU A 45 0.22 -33.23 -6.76
C GLU A 45 1.41 -32.74 -5.91
N VAL A 46 2.54 -33.45 -5.95
CA VAL A 46 3.76 -33.04 -5.22
C VAL A 46 4.28 -31.69 -5.74
N SER A 47 4.29 -31.46 -7.05
CA SER A 47 4.69 -30.19 -7.65
C SER A 47 3.83 -29.02 -7.17
N ASN A 48 2.50 -29.17 -7.17
CA ASN A 48 1.59 -28.12 -6.71
C ASN A 48 1.73 -27.84 -5.21
N GLN A 49 1.90 -28.89 -4.41
CA GLN A 49 2.17 -28.75 -2.98
C GLN A 49 3.51 -28.04 -2.73
N LEU A 50 4.55 -28.35 -3.50
CA LEU A 50 5.86 -27.69 -3.38
C LEU A 50 5.78 -26.19 -3.70
N VAL A 51 5.04 -25.79 -4.73
CA VAL A 51 4.82 -24.36 -5.04
C VAL A 51 4.05 -23.68 -3.92
N SER A 52 2.98 -24.30 -3.42
CA SER A 52 2.17 -23.77 -2.32
C SER A 52 2.99 -23.59 -1.04
N GLU A 53 3.70 -24.63 -0.62
CA GLU A 53 4.48 -24.62 0.62
C GLU A 53 5.70 -23.69 0.53
N ALA A 54 6.36 -23.62 -0.63
CA ALA A 54 7.43 -22.66 -0.85
C ALA A 54 6.91 -21.21 -0.77
N GLY A 55 5.73 -20.94 -1.34
CA GLY A 55 5.08 -19.63 -1.27
C GLY A 55 4.68 -19.24 0.15
N GLU A 56 4.06 -20.16 0.90
CA GLU A 56 3.71 -19.96 2.31
C GLU A 56 4.95 -19.72 3.18
N THR A 57 6.01 -20.50 2.96
CA THR A 57 7.28 -20.38 3.69
C THR A 57 7.96 -19.04 3.37
N ALA A 58 7.90 -18.58 2.12
CA ALA A 58 8.43 -17.27 1.74
C ALA A 58 7.64 -16.12 2.39
N ALA A 59 6.31 -16.23 2.47
CA ALA A 59 5.47 -15.24 3.15
C ALA A 59 5.75 -15.20 4.66
N LEU A 60 5.94 -16.36 5.29
CA LEU A 60 6.34 -16.46 6.70
C LEU A 60 7.72 -15.85 6.94
N LEU A 61 8.67 -16.04 6.02
CA LEU A 61 10.02 -15.46 6.10
C LEU A 61 9.98 -13.94 6.05
N LEU A 62 9.19 -13.36 5.13
CA LEU A 62 8.99 -11.91 5.04
C LEU A 62 8.38 -11.33 6.31
N LYS A 63 7.41 -12.04 6.90
CA LYS A 63 6.78 -11.62 8.15
C LYS A 63 7.75 -11.68 9.33
N ALA A 64 8.54 -12.75 9.44
CA ALA A 64 9.58 -12.88 10.46
C ALA A 64 10.62 -11.75 10.36
N SER A 65 11.07 -11.44 9.14
CA SER A 65 12.00 -10.33 8.86
C SER A 65 11.43 -8.98 9.31
N SER A 66 10.16 -8.70 8.97
CA SER A 66 9.47 -7.47 9.38
C SER A 66 9.33 -7.34 10.90
N GLU A 67 9.05 -8.44 11.61
CA GLU A 67 8.90 -8.46 13.06
C GLU A 67 10.24 -8.23 13.76
N LEU A 68 11.33 -8.83 13.25
CA LEU A 68 12.68 -8.61 13.75
C LEU A 68 13.13 -7.15 13.53
N GLU A 69 12.83 -6.56 12.36
CA GLU A 69 13.10 -5.14 12.11
C GLU A 69 12.31 -4.21 13.03
N LYS A 70 11.04 -4.53 13.30
CA LYS A 70 10.21 -3.77 14.24
C LYS A 70 10.78 -3.84 15.65
N TYR A 71 11.18 -5.03 16.10
CA TYR A 71 11.87 -5.21 17.38
C TYR A 71 13.15 -4.35 17.44
N ASN A 72 13.95 -4.35 16.38
CA ASN A 72 15.20 -3.60 16.29
C ASN A 72 15.01 -2.06 16.38
N ARG A 73 13.85 -1.54 15.94
CA ARG A 73 13.50 -0.11 15.99
C ARG A 73 12.80 0.30 17.29
N GLU A 74 11.86 -0.52 17.76
CA GLU A 74 10.86 -0.13 18.77
C GLU A 74 11.08 -0.78 20.14
N ASN A 75 12.00 -1.74 20.26
CA ASN A 75 12.30 -2.46 21.51
C ASN A 75 11.06 -3.12 22.17
N ASN A 76 10.12 -3.60 21.36
CA ASN A 76 8.91 -4.22 21.87
C ASN A 76 9.19 -5.66 22.35
N LYS A 77 9.19 -5.87 23.67
CA LYS A 77 9.49 -7.17 24.30
C LYS A 77 8.47 -8.26 23.96
N ASP A 78 7.24 -7.91 23.59
CA ASP A 78 6.18 -8.87 23.27
C ASP A 78 6.43 -9.61 21.95
N VAL A 79 7.31 -9.07 21.10
CA VAL A 79 7.64 -9.63 19.78
C VAL A 79 8.72 -10.71 19.86
N VAL A 80 9.45 -10.81 20.98
CA VAL A 80 10.56 -11.77 21.16
C VAL A 80 10.08 -13.22 21.12
N VAL A 81 8.96 -13.52 21.78
CA VAL A 81 8.36 -14.86 21.79
C VAL A 81 7.85 -15.21 20.39
N GLN A 82 7.24 -14.24 19.70
CA GLN A 82 6.70 -14.41 18.35
C GLN A 82 7.80 -14.72 17.32
N ILE A 83 8.96 -14.06 17.41
CA ILE A 83 10.12 -14.33 16.54
C ILE A 83 10.60 -15.77 16.69
N GLY A 84 10.63 -16.30 17.92
CA GLY A 84 11.00 -17.70 18.19
C GLY A 84 10.00 -18.70 17.60
N GLU A 85 8.71 -18.48 17.82
CA GLU A 85 7.65 -19.34 17.27
C GLU A 85 7.64 -19.33 15.74
N ARG A 86 7.81 -18.15 15.11
CA ARG A 86 7.86 -18.00 13.65
C ARG A 86 9.02 -18.78 13.03
N ARG A 87 10.17 -18.77 13.71
CA ARG A 87 11.36 -19.53 13.29
C ARG A 87 11.10 -21.02 13.33
N ASP A 88 10.54 -21.54 14.42
CA ASP A 88 10.26 -22.98 14.55
C ASP A 88 9.28 -23.45 13.46
N GLU A 89 8.30 -22.61 13.14
CA GLU A 89 7.38 -22.83 12.02
C GLU A 89 8.12 -22.84 10.67
N LEU A 90 9.06 -21.93 10.43
CA LEU A 90 9.86 -21.87 9.21
C LEU A 90 10.78 -23.09 9.05
N ILE A 91 11.47 -23.52 10.11
CA ILE A 91 12.32 -24.73 10.09
C ILE A 91 11.46 -25.96 9.77
N LYS A 92 10.29 -26.06 10.41
CA LYS A 92 9.37 -27.16 10.19
C LYS A 92 8.91 -27.21 8.73
N LYS A 93 8.45 -26.10 8.17
CA LYS A 93 8.01 -26.03 6.76
C LYS A 93 9.14 -26.32 5.77
N LEU A 94 10.36 -25.81 6.01
CA LEU A 94 11.52 -26.16 5.17
C LEU A 94 11.84 -27.65 5.22
N THR A 95 11.69 -28.28 6.39
CA THR A 95 11.87 -29.73 6.55
C THR A 95 10.81 -30.52 5.78
N GLU A 96 9.55 -30.08 5.82
CA GLU A 96 8.45 -30.68 5.05
C GLU A 96 8.71 -30.59 3.53
N ILE A 97 9.16 -29.42 3.05
CA ILE A 97 9.54 -29.23 1.63
C ILE A 97 10.69 -30.17 1.25
N LEU A 98 11.72 -30.29 2.11
CA LEU A 98 12.86 -31.18 1.87
C LEU A 98 12.45 -32.66 1.77
N VAL A 99 11.55 -33.10 2.65
CA VAL A 99 11.00 -34.47 2.60
C VAL A 99 10.24 -34.70 1.28
N LYS A 100 9.42 -33.73 0.85
CA LYS A 100 8.68 -33.85 -0.41
C LYS A 100 9.59 -33.86 -1.64
N ILE A 101 10.65 -33.05 -1.63
CA ILE A 101 11.64 -33.08 -2.71
C ILE A 101 12.39 -34.41 -2.72
N ASP A 102 12.72 -34.97 -1.56
CA ASP A 102 13.32 -36.31 -1.46
C ASP A 102 12.41 -37.40 -2.05
N GLN A 103 11.10 -37.32 -1.81
CA GLN A 103 10.12 -38.22 -2.42
C GLN A 103 10.12 -38.16 -3.96
N THR A 104 10.46 -37.01 -4.55
CA THR A 104 10.56 -36.87 -6.02
C THR A 104 11.80 -37.51 -6.63
N LYS A 105 12.83 -37.88 -5.84
CA LYS A 105 14.11 -38.44 -6.34
C LYS A 105 13.96 -39.70 -7.18
N LYS A 106 12.91 -40.50 -6.94
CA LYS A 106 12.61 -41.69 -7.74
C LYS A 106 12.25 -41.38 -9.19
N HIS A 107 11.77 -40.17 -9.46
CA HIS A 107 11.25 -39.76 -10.76
C HIS A 107 12.05 -38.62 -11.40
N VAL A 108 12.67 -37.75 -10.60
CA VAL A 108 13.47 -36.61 -11.07
C VAL A 108 14.73 -36.46 -10.20
N LYS A 109 15.91 -36.54 -10.81
CA LYS A 109 17.19 -36.40 -10.12
C LYS A 109 17.65 -34.93 -10.13
N ASN A 110 17.67 -34.27 -8.98
CA ASN A 110 18.15 -32.88 -8.85
C ASN A 110 19.04 -32.71 -7.61
N ASP A 111 20.29 -33.18 -7.73
CA ASP A 111 21.26 -33.22 -6.62
C ASP A 111 21.65 -31.81 -6.15
N LYS A 112 21.69 -30.83 -7.08
CA LYS A 112 22.06 -29.43 -6.81
C LYS A 112 21.06 -28.72 -5.90
N LEU A 113 19.77 -28.99 -6.06
CA LEU A 113 18.74 -28.36 -5.24
C LEU A 113 18.69 -28.91 -3.81
N ASN A 114 18.91 -30.22 -3.63
CA ASN A 114 18.99 -30.81 -2.30
C ASN A 114 20.12 -30.16 -1.48
N GLU A 115 21.25 -29.87 -2.14
CA GLU A 115 22.37 -29.13 -1.55
C GLU A 115 21.95 -27.69 -1.18
N GLN A 116 21.28 -26.97 -2.09
CA GLN A 116 20.82 -25.59 -1.84
C GLN A 116 19.74 -25.49 -0.75
N LEU A 117 18.86 -26.49 -0.60
CA LEU A 117 17.84 -26.50 0.45
C LEU A 117 18.40 -26.93 1.80
N ALA A 118 19.34 -27.87 1.83
CA ALA A 118 20.11 -28.15 3.04
C ALA A 118 20.89 -26.90 3.49
N GLU A 119 21.40 -26.12 2.53
CA GLU A 119 22.04 -24.83 2.80
C GLU A 119 21.04 -23.75 3.26
N ALA A 120 19.83 -23.70 2.70
CA ALA A 120 18.75 -22.82 3.17
C ALA A 120 18.36 -23.14 4.62
N GLN A 121 18.21 -24.42 4.95
CA GLN A 121 17.89 -24.89 6.29
C GLN A 121 19.00 -24.50 7.28
N LYS A 122 20.27 -24.71 6.90
CA LYS A 122 21.45 -24.30 7.68
C LYS A 122 21.55 -22.77 7.85
N ASN A 123 21.17 -21.99 6.85
CA ASN A 123 21.11 -20.53 6.94
C ASN A 123 20.02 -20.06 7.91
N LEU A 124 18.91 -20.79 7.98
CA LEU A 124 17.83 -20.51 8.95
C LEU A 124 18.20 -20.91 10.38
N GLU A 125 18.98 -21.98 10.57
CA GLU A 125 19.59 -22.30 11.87
C GLU A 125 20.59 -21.21 12.30
N ARG A 126 21.37 -20.67 11.36
CA ARG A 126 22.28 -19.53 11.65
C ARG A 126 21.52 -18.26 12.02
N TYR A 127 20.35 -18.04 11.43
CA TYR A 127 19.45 -16.93 11.77
C TYR A 127 19.05 -16.94 13.26
N GLU A 128 18.90 -18.10 13.91
CA GLU A 128 18.69 -18.19 15.37
C GLU A 128 19.87 -17.60 16.15
N GLY A 129 21.09 -17.97 15.76
CA GLY A 129 22.31 -17.49 16.40
C GLY A 129 22.43 -15.97 16.29
N PHE A 130 22.12 -15.41 15.12
CA PHE A 130 22.20 -13.97 14.89
C PHE A 130 21.06 -13.19 15.56
N SER A 131 19.81 -13.66 15.44
CA SER A 131 18.66 -13.03 16.11
C SER A 131 18.81 -13.02 17.63
N SER A 132 19.32 -14.10 18.22
CA SER A 132 19.64 -14.16 19.67
C SER A 132 20.71 -13.15 20.07
N GLN A 133 21.76 -12.99 19.25
CA GLN A 133 22.81 -11.98 19.49
C GLN A 133 22.31 -10.55 19.32
N ILE A 134 21.42 -10.29 18.35
CA ILE A 134 20.78 -8.98 18.15
C ILE A 134 19.94 -8.62 19.37
N MET A 135 19.11 -9.54 19.85
CA MET A 135 18.28 -9.33 21.05
C MET A 135 19.13 -9.08 22.30
N PHE A 136 20.22 -9.83 22.47
CA PHE A 136 21.15 -9.63 23.58
C PHE A 136 21.84 -8.26 23.50
N LYS A 137 22.42 -7.90 22.36
CA LYS A 137 23.12 -6.61 22.18
C LYS A 137 22.17 -5.42 22.27
N HIS A 138 20.95 -5.53 21.74
CA HIS A 138 19.94 -4.48 21.85
C HIS A 138 19.55 -4.24 23.33
N ARG A 139 19.40 -5.31 24.12
CA ARG A 139 19.19 -5.22 25.57
C ARG A 139 20.33 -4.49 26.28
N VAL A 140 21.58 -4.87 26.00
CA VAL A 140 22.78 -4.22 26.59
C VAL A 140 22.85 -2.75 26.18
N LEU A 141 22.51 -2.41 24.94
CA LEU A 141 22.51 -1.03 24.43
C LEU A 141 21.55 -0.12 25.22
N LEU A 142 20.39 -0.64 25.63
CA LEU A 142 19.40 0.13 26.42
C LEU A 142 19.85 0.40 27.86
N GLU A 143 20.77 -0.41 28.39
CA GLU A 143 21.30 -0.27 29.75
C GLU A 143 22.63 0.53 29.78
N THR A 144 23.22 0.80 28.62
CA THR A 144 24.53 1.45 28.48
C THR A 144 24.43 2.97 28.61
N ARG A 145 25.27 3.58 29.45
CA ARG A 145 25.30 5.05 29.68
C ARG A 145 26.46 5.78 28.99
N PHE A 146 27.45 5.06 28.45
CA PHE A 146 28.62 5.63 27.80
C PHE A 146 28.45 5.68 26.27
N LEU A 147 28.62 6.87 25.68
CA LEU A 147 28.40 7.11 24.24
C LEU A 147 29.27 6.23 23.33
N SER A 148 30.55 6.03 23.69
CA SER A 148 31.49 5.19 22.91
C SER A 148 31.07 3.72 22.88
N GLN A 149 30.46 3.24 23.96
CA GLN A 149 30.00 1.86 24.10
C GLN A 149 28.65 1.66 23.40
N ILE A 150 27.77 2.68 23.41
CA ILE A 150 26.56 2.73 22.58
C ILE A 150 26.95 2.65 21.09
N GLN A 151 27.89 3.48 20.62
CA GLN A 151 28.32 3.47 19.21
C GLN A 151 28.86 2.11 18.77
N LYS A 152 29.69 1.46 19.61
CA LYS A 152 30.23 0.13 19.33
C LYS A 152 29.12 -0.93 19.26
N LEU A 153 28.19 -0.94 20.22
CA LEU A 153 27.08 -1.89 20.26
C LEU A 153 26.09 -1.67 19.11
N THR A 154 25.88 -0.42 18.68
CA THR A 154 25.10 -0.10 17.48
C THR A 154 25.76 -0.68 16.23
N ALA A 155 27.08 -0.46 16.04
CA ALA A 155 27.81 -0.99 14.89
C ALA A 155 27.79 -2.54 14.83
N GLU A 156 28.01 -3.21 15.96
CA GLU A 156 27.94 -4.68 16.04
C GLU A 156 26.52 -5.22 15.80
N LYS A 157 25.48 -4.49 16.22
CA LYS A 157 24.08 -4.83 15.96
C LYS A 157 23.74 -4.67 14.47
N ASP A 158 24.21 -3.60 13.84
CA ASP A 158 23.99 -3.33 12.43
C ASP A 158 24.70 -4.37 11.54
N GLU A 159 25.89 -4.83 11.94
CA GLU A 159 26.61 -5.93 11.28
C GLU A 159 25.82 -7.24 11.35
N LEU A 160 25.25 -7.58 12.52
CA LEU A 160 24.41 -8.78 12.68
C LEU A 160 23.12 -8.68 11.87
N MET A 161 22.48 -7.50 11.82
CA MET A 161 21.30 -7.28 10.96
C MET A 161 21.64 -7.43 9.47
N ALA A 162 22.84 -7.02 9.05
CA ALA A 162 23.30 -7.25 7.67
C ALA A 162 23.50 -8.75 7.37
N GLN A 163 24.06 -9.52 8.30
CA GLN A 163 24.21 -10.97 8.17
C GLN A 163 22.84 -11.68 8.10
N VAL A 164 21.88 -11.26 8.94
CA VAL A 164 20.50 -11.76 8.88
C VAL A 164 19.87 -11.50 7.51
N ARG A 165 19.92 -10.27 7.01
CA ARG A 165 19.37 -9.91 5.69
C ARG A 165 19.98 -10.74 4.56
N MET A 166 21.30 -10.94 4.59
CA MET A 166 21.99 -11.77 3.60
C MET A 166 21.48 -13.22 3.59
N HIS A 167 21.26 -13.81 4.77
CA HIS A 167 20.75 -15.18 4.88
C HIS A 167 19.26 -15.30 4.54
N GLU A 168 18.45 -14.29 4.86
CA GLU A 168 17.05 -14.20 4.45
C GLU A 168 16.93 -14.10 2.92
N GLU A 169 17.77 -13.28 2.28
CA GLU A 169 17.81 -13.13 0.83
C GLU A 169 18.23 -14.44 0.15
N ALA A 170 19.25 -15.12 0.67
CA ALA A 170 19.67 -16.43 0.19
C ALA A 170 18.56 -17.48 0.33
N THR A 171 17.87 -17.51 1.47
CA THR A 171 16.74 -18.42 1.72
C THR A 171 15.57 -18.14 0.79
N SER A 172 15.22 -16.86 0.61
CA SER A 172 14.17 -16.42 -0.32
C SER A 172 14.48 -16.84 -1.76
N LYS A 173 15.73 -16.66 -2.21
CA LYS A 173 16.17 -17.12 -3.53
C LYS A 173 16.06 -18.63 -3.69
N ASN A 174 16.40 -19.40 -2.65
CA ASN A 174 16.26 -20.85 -2.66
C ASN A 174 14.79 -21.28 -2.71
N LEU A 175 13.89 -20.58 -1.99
CA LEU A 175 12.45 -20.82 -2.05
C LEU A 175 11.86 -20.51 -3.44
N GLN A 176 12.33 -19.44 -4.09
CA GLN A 176 11.93 -19.12 -5.47
C GLN A 176 12.39 -20.19 -6.48
N GLN A 177 13.56 -20.81 -6.25
CA GLN A 177 14.03 -21.91 -7.09
C GLN A 177 13.14 -23.15 -7.00
N ILE A 178 12.43 -23.37 -5.88
CA ILE A 178 11.46 -24.48 -5.76
C ILE A 178 10.36 -24.35 -6.83
N ALA A 179 9.89 -23.15 -7.14
CA ALA A 179 8.88 -22.95 -8.19
C ALA A 179 9.41 -23.33 -9.58
N VAL A 180 10.68 -23.07 -9.86
CA VAL A 180 11.34 -23.48 -11.10
C VAL A 180 11.44 -25.01 -11.19
N ILE A 181 11.72 -25.67 -10.08
CA ILE A 181 11.84 -27.13 -10.02
C ILE A 181 10.49 -27.83 -10.05
N ALA A 182 9.47 -27.29 -9.39
CA ALA A 182 8.10 -27.76 -9.56
C ALA A 182 7.71 -27.72 -11.05
N HIS A 183 8.09 -26.65 -11.75
CA HIS A 183 7.87 -26.54 -13.19
C HIS A 183 8.71 -27.56 -14.00
N GLU A 184 9.95 -27.82 -13.61
CA GLU A 184 10.82 -28.82 -14.24
C GLU A 184 10.33 -30.26 -14.00
N ILE A 185 9.80 -30.56 -12.81
CA ILE A 185 9.16 -31.84 -12.45
C ILE A 185 7.93 -32.05 -13.33
N ASN A 186 7.06 -31.05 -13.43
CA ASN A 186 5.90 -31.11 -14.32
C ASN A 186 6.31 -31.25 -15.79
N ARG A 187 7.36 -30.55 -16.24
CA ARG A 187 7.88 -30.69 -17.61
C ARG A 187 8.45 -32.08 -17.88
N SER A 188 9.16 -32.67 -16.92
CA SER A 188 9.70 -34.03 -17.00
C SER A 188 8.56 -35.06 -17.04
N ALA A 189 7.53 -34.89 -16.20
CA ALA A 189 6.33 -35.74 -16.21
C ALA A 189 5.59 -35.67 -17.56
N ILE A 190 5.40 -34.48 -18.11
CA ILE A 190 4.80 -34.27 -19.44
C ILE A 190 5.66 -34.91 -20.53
N LYS A 191 6.99 -34.77 -20.46
CA LYS A 191 7.90 -35.39 -21.44
C LYS A 191 7.82 -36.92 -21.38
N LYS A 192 7.84 -37.51 -20.18
CA LYS A 192 7.67 -38.96 -19.98
C LYS A 192 6.31 -39.44 -20.52
N ALA A 193 5.25 -38.66 -20.30
CA ALA A 193 3.92 -38.93 -20.86
C ALA A 193 3.91 -38.92 -22.39
N MET A 194 4.59 -37.96 -23.02
CA MET A 194 4.72 -37.86 -24.47
C MET A 194 5.53 -39.02 -25.06
N ASP A 195 6.65 -39.39 -24.44
CA ASP A 195 7.49 -40.52 -24.86
C ASP A 195 6.75 -41.86 -24.72
N THR A 196 5.99 -42.06 -23.64
CA THR A 196 5.15 -43.26 -23.47
C THR A 196 3.98 -43.27 -24.46
N THR A 197 3.33 -42.14 -24.72
CA THR A 197 2.26 -42.05 -25.73
C THR A 197 2.78 -42.41 -27.12
N ALA A 198 4.00 -41.96 -27.47
CA ALA A 198 4.66 -42.33 -28.72
C ALA A 198 5.00 -43.84 -28.77
N THR A 199 5.44 -44.42 -27.65
CA THR A 199 5.74 -45.85 -27.52
C THR A 199 4.48 -46.71 -27.63
N VAL A 200 3.40 -46.34 -26.94
CA VAL A 200 2.08 -47.01 -27.03
C VAL A 200 1.54 -46.92 -28.46
N SER A 201 1.65 -45.77 -29.11
CA SER A 201 1.24 -45.59 -30.52
C SER A 201 2.03 -46.51 -31.46
N ARG A 202 3.36 -46.60 -31.32
CA ARG A 202 4.19 -47.53 -32.11
C ARG A 202 3.86 -49.00 -31.84
N THR A 203 3.65 -49.38 -30.58
CA THR A 203 3.27 -50.75 -30.20
C THR A 203 1.89 -51.12 -30.74
N MET A 204 0.92 -50.21 -30.75
CA MET A 204 -0.39 -50.43 -31.37
C MET A 204 -0.32 -50.54 -32.89
N ILE A 205 0.50 -49.71 -33.56
CA ILE A 205 0.72 -49.81 -35.00
C ILE A 205 1.37 -51.15 -35.36
N ILE A 206 2.40 -51.58 -34.63
CA ILE A 206 3.07 -52.87 -34.84
C ILE A 206 2.11 -54.03 -34.55
N GLY A 207 1.34 -53.97 -33.46
CA GLY A 207 0.32 -54.99 -33.12
C GLY A 207 -0.78 -55.09 -34.17
N THR A 208 -1.20 -53.97 -34.75
CA THR A 208 -2.18 -53.91 -35.85
C THR A 208 -1.59 -54.50 -37.13
N ILE A 209 -0.34 -54.15 -37.48
CA ILE A 209 0.36 -54.71 -38.64
C ILE A 209 0.54 -56.23 -38.49
N VAL A 210 0.97 -56.71 -37.32
CA VAL A 210 1.12 -58.14 -37.03
C VAL A 210 -0.23 -58.87 -37.11
N SER A 211 -1.31 -58.27 -36.61
CA SER A 211 -2.67 -58.81 -36.69
C SER A 211 -3.19 -58.88 -38.13
N ILE A 212 -2.89 -57.88 -38.95
CA ILE A 212 -3.21 -57.85 -40.39
C ILE A 212 -2.40 -58.92 -41.14
N VAL A 213 -1.11 -59.07 -40.85
CA VAL A 213 -0.25 -60.08 -41.49
C VAL A 213 -0.67 -61.51 -41.10
N LEU A 214 -0.99 -61.77 -39.83
CA LEU A 214 -1.57 -63.03 -39.38
C LEU A 214 -2.95 -63.32 -39.99
N GLY A 215 -3.78 -62.29 -40.14
CA GLY A 215 -5.08 -62.38 -40.83
C GLY A 215 -4.94 -62.74 -42.30
N ILE A 216 -3.93 -62.19 -42.99
CA ILE A 216 -3.61 -62.52 -44.38
C ILE A 216 -3.08 -63.97 -44.49
N ILE A 217 -2.25 -64.42 -43.56
CA ILE A 217 -1.73 -65.80 -43.53
C ILE A 217 -2.86 -66.82 -43.27
N LEU A 218 -3.79 -66.52 -42.35
CA LEU A 218 -4.98 -67.33 -42.09
C LEU A 218 -5.96 -67.36 -43.28
N ALA A 219 -6.12 -66.22 -43.98
CA ALA A 219 -6.94 -66.12 -45.18
C ALA A 219 -6.40 -66.96 -46.35
N ILE A 220 -5.08 -67.04 -46.51
CA ILE A 220 -4.42 -67.87 -47.53
C ILE A 220 -4.60 -69.37 -47.24
N PHE A 221 -4.56 -69.78 -45.97
CA PHE A 221 -4.80 -71.18 -45.56
C PHE A 221 -6.25 -71.63 -45.76
N ILE A 222 -7.23 -70.77 -45.47
CA ILE A 222 -8.67 -71.05 -45.67
C ILE A 222 -9.02 -71.02 -47.18
N GLY A 223 -8.35 -70.16 -47.96
CA GLY A 223 -8.52 -70.08 -49.41
C GLY A 223 -8.04 -71.32 -50.17
N ARG A 224 -6.99 -72.02 -49.69
CA ARG A 224 -6.49 -73.26 -50.31
C ARG A 224 -7.45 -74.46 -50.14
N ASP A 225 -8.21 -74.52 -49.04
CA ASP A 225 -9.17 -75.59 -48.73
C ASP A 225 -10.51 -75.45 -49.49
N LEU A 226 -10.80 -74.25 -50.02
CA LEU A 226 -12.02 -73.95 -50.79
C LEU A 226 -11.82 -74.00 -52.33
N SER A 227 -10.56 -73.94 -52.78
CA SER A 227 -10.22 -73.73 -54.20
C SER A 227 -10.29 -74.99 -55.07
N GLY A 228 -10.40 -76.18 -54.47
CA GLY A 228 -10.49 -77.46 -55.21
C GLY A 228 -11.81 -77.62 -55.97
N PRO A 229 -12.99 -77.48 -55.33
CA PRO A 229 -14.28 -77.64 -56.00
C PRO A 229 -14.65 -76.48 -56.95
N ILE A 230 -14.06 -75.29 -56.78
CA ILE A 230 -14.33 -74.09 -57.61
C ILE A 230 -13.58 -74.14 -58.96
N ASN A 231 -12.39 -74.78 -59.01
CA ASN A 231 -11.60 -74.84 -60.24
C ASN A 231 -12.20 -75.78 -61.32
N GLU A 232 -13.05 -76.73 -60.92
CA GLU A 232 -13.82 -77.56 -61.87
C GLU A 232 -15.02 -76.79 -62.45
N PHE A 233 -15.62 -75.88 -61.68
CA PHE A 233 -16.65 -74.95 -62.17
C PHE A 233 -16.08 -73.85 -63.08
N SER A 234 -14.86 -73.38 -62.77
CA SER A 234 -14.12 -72.37 -63.54
C SER A 234 -13.76 -72.85 -64.97
N ARG A 235 -13.37 -74.11 -65.14
CA ARG A 235 -13.07 -74.68 -66.48
C ARG A 235 -14.29 -74.78 -67.41
N PHE A 236 -15.51 -74.72 -66.87
CA PHE A 236 -16.75 -74.62 -67.66
C PHE A 236 -17.06 -73.17 -68.06
N MET A 237 -16.72 -72.18 -67.21
CA MET A 237 -16.84 -70.74 -67.54
C MET A 237 -15.84 -70.28 -68.60
N ASP A 238 -14.65 -70.90 -68.70
CA ASP A 238 -13.60 -70.54 -69.68
C ASP A 238 -14.01 -70.73 -71.16
N LYS A 239 -15.09 -71.46 -71.45
CA LYS A 239 -15.64 -71.62 -72.80
C LYS A 239 -16.83 -70.70 -73.12
N ILE A 240 -17.35 -69.94 -72.16
CA ILE A 240 -18.34 -68.89 -72.39
C ILE A 240 -17.62 -67.55 -72.28
N GLY A 241 -17.10 -67.07 -73.42
CA GLY A 241 -16.57 -65.71 -73.54
C GLY A 241 -17.69 -64.65 -73.62
N LEU A 242 -17.39 -63.54 -74.29
CA LEU A 242 -18.24 -62.34 -74.48
C LEU A 242 -19.54 -62.53 -75.29
N ASP A 243 -20.01 -63.77 -75.51
CA ASP A 243 -21.21 -64.07 -76.29
C ASP A 243 -22.31 -64.67 -75.40
N MET A 244 -23.21 -63.81 -74.94
CA MET A 244 -24.31 -64.13 -74.01
C MET A 244 -25.54 -64.73 -74.70
N SER A 245 -25.43 -65.13 -75.97
CA SER A 245 -26.53 -65.75 -76.73
C SER A 245 -26.74 -67.24 -76.43
N GLN A 246 -25.83 -67.89 -75.71
CA GLN A 246 -25.90 -69.34 -75.42
C GLN A 246 -26.54 -69.63 -74.06
N ARG A 247 -27.23 -70.78 -73.93
CA ARG A 247 -27.94 -71.22 -72.71
C ARG A 247 -27.51 -72.61 -72.28
N LEU A 248 -27.40 -72.83 -70.98
CA LEU A 248 -26.96 -74.08 -70.35
C LEU A 248 -28.09 -75.12 -70.29
N ARG A 249 -27.83 -76.40 -70.58
CA ARG A 249 -28.82 -77.49 -70.45
C ARG A 249 -28.63 -78.23 -69.13
N VAL A 250 -29.69 -78.39 -68.34
CA VAL A 250 -29.67 -78.87 -66.93
C VAL A 250 -30.02 -80.36 -66.84
N GLN A 251 -29.19 -81.20 -66.20
CA GLN A 251 -29.49 -82.64 -66.02
C GLN A 251 -29.06 -83.30 -64.69
N GLN A 252 -28.79 -82.57 -63.60
CA GLN A 252 -28.60 -83.18 -62.25
C GLN A 252 -29.37 -82.43 -61.16
N LYS A 253 -29.71 -83.11 -60.05
CA LYS A 253 -30.53 -82.59 -58.92
C LYS A 253 -29.73 -82.36 -57.63
N ASN A 254 -28.45 -82.02 -57.75
CA ASN A 254 -27.59 -81.57 -56.66
C ASN A 254 -27.37 -80.04 -56.76
N GLU A 255 -26.59 -79.45 -55.83
CA GLU A 255 -26.36 -78.01 -55.71
C GLU A 255 -25.81 -77.36 -57.00
N ILE A 256 -25.15 -78.11 -57.89
CA ILE A 256 -24.67 -77.66 -59.23
C ILE A 256 -25.80 -77.64 -60.28
N GLY A 257 -26.82 -78.48 -60.16
CA GLY A 257 -28.02 -78.44 -61.02
C GLY A 257 -28.95 -77.25 -60.71
N LYS A 258 -28.98 -76.84 -59.44
CA LYS A 258 -29.62 -75.58 -59.01
C LYS A 258 -28.90 -74.36 -59.60
N LEU A 259 -27.56 -74.44 -59.67
CA LEU A 259 -26.66 -73.42 -60.22
C LEU A 259 -26.85 -73.22 -61.74
N ALA A 260 -27.08 -74.27 -62.54
CA ALA A 260 -27.30 -74.17 -64.00
C ALA A 260 -28.67 -73.58 -64.39
N THR A 261 -29.70 -73.78 -63.57
CA THR A 261 -31.04 -73.17 -63.77
C THR A 261 -31.01 -71.68 -63.43
N GLN A 262 -30.37 -71.35 -62.29
CA GLN A 262 -30.12 -69.97 -61.88
C GLN A 262 -29.17 -69.24 -62.84
N PHE A 263 -28.25 -69.93 -63.52
CA PHE A 263 -27.35 -69.34 -64.52
C PHE A 263 -28.07 -68.87 -65.80
N ASN A 264 -29.15 -69.52 -66.22
CA ASN A 264 -29.94 -69.09 -67.39
C ASN A 264 -30.89 -67.91 -67.05
N GLU A 265 -31.48 -67.89 -65.86
CA GLU A 265 -32.15 -66.69 -65.32
C GLU A 265 -31.14 -65.55 -65.14
N PHE A 266 -29.92 -65.87 -64.67
CA PHE A 266 -28.82 -64.94 -64.55
C PHE A 266 -28.46 -64.33 -65.90
N LEU A 267 -28.36 -65.05 -67.02
CA LEU A 267 -28.05 -64.46 -68.33
C LEU A 267 -29.14 -63.52 -68.88
N SER A 268 -30.43 -63.84 -68.67
CA SER A 268 -31.54 -62.94 -69.04
C SER A 268 -31.60 -61.69 -68.15
N ASN A 269 -31.33 -61.88 -66.85
CA ASN A 269 -31.18 -60.77 -65.92
C ASN A 269 -29.90 -59.98 -66.22
N LEU A 270 -28.81 -60.60 -66.69
CA LEU A 270 -27.54 -59.96 -67.03
C LEU A 270 -27.69 -59.03 -68.23
N GLU A 271 -28.46 -59.39 -69.26
CA GLU A 271 -28.71 -58.51 -70.42
C GLU A 271 -29.51 -57.24 -70.03
N ASN A 272 -30.59 -57.41 -69.25
CA ASN A 272 -31.37 -56.28 -68.71
C ASN A 272 -30.56 -55.47 -67.68
N ASN A 273 -29.79 -56.13 -66.81
CA ASN A 273 -28.90 -55.51 -65.84
C ASN A 273 -27.77 -54.75 -66.55
N LEU A 274 -27.21 -55.21 -67.65
CA LEU A 274 -26.15 -54.49 -68.39
C LEU A 274 -26.69 -53.22 -69.06
N LYS A 275 -27.91 -53.24 -69.64
CA LYS A 275 -28.61 -52.02 -70.10
C LYS A 275 -28.89 -51.07 -68.95
N GLN A 276 -29.37 -51.58 -67.82
CA GLN A 276 -29.62 -50.80 -66.62
C GLN A 276 -28.33 -50.25 -66.01
N VAL A 277 -27.20 -50.98 -66.09
CA VAL A 277 -25.87 -50.55 -65.65
C VAL A 277 -25.31 -49.45 -66.56
N PHE A 278 -25.59 -49.44 -67.87
CA PHE A 278 -25.18 -48.33 -68.75
C PHE A 278 -25.90 -47.02 -68.38
N VAL A 279 -27.24 -47.06 -68.28
CA VAL A 279 -28.06 -45.91 -67.84
C VAL A 279 -27.70 -45.48 -66.41
N SER A 280 -27.43 -46.45 -65.53
CA SER A 280 -26.99 -46.20 -64.15
C SER A 280 -25.58 -45.62 -64.08
N SER A 281 -24.66 -46.01 -64.96
CA SER A 281 -23.28 -45.47 -65.01
C SER A 281 -23.26 -44.01 -65.48
N GLU A 282 -24.05 -43.68 -66.50
CA GLU A 282 -24.23 -42.29 -66.96
C GLU A 282 -24.86 -41.43 -65.86
N SER A 283 -25.90 -41.94 -65.20
CA SER A 283 -26.52 -41.30 -64.03
C SER A 283 -25.52 -41.12 -62.88
N THR A 284 -24.72 -42.14 -62.56
CA THR A 284 -23.71 -42.13 -61.49
C THR A 284 -22.60 -41.11 -61.77
N LEU A 285 -22.19 -40.93 -63.02
CA LEU A 285 -21.23 -39.88 -63.42
C LEU A 285 -21.83 -38.48 -63.25
N LYS A 286 -23.07 -38.29 -63.69
CA LYS A 286 -23.80 -37.01 -63.52
C LYS A 286 -23.97 -36.67 -62.03
N TYR A 287 -24.38 -37.64 -61.20
CA TYR A 287 -24.49 -37.46 -59.75
C TYR A 287 -23.14 -37.25 -59.08
N SER A 288 -22.07 -37.95 -59.47
CA SER A 288 -20.73 -37.75 -58.92
C SER A 288 -20.22 -36.32 -59.19
N ASN A 289 -20.37 -35.82 -60.42
CA ASN A 289 -19.97 -34.45 -60.76
C ASN A 289 -20.80 -33.40 -60.00
N ALA A 290 -22.13 -33.61 -59.89
CA ALA A 290 -22.99 -32.73 -59.09
C ALA A 290 -22.62 -32.78 -57.59
N MET A 291 -22.25 -33.94 -57.08
CA MET A 291 -21.86 -34.15 -55.69
C MET A 291 -20.49 -33.54 -55.37
N THR A 292 -19.54 -33.54 -56.31
CA THR A 292 -18.29 -32.77 -56.19
C THR A 292 -18.57 -31.28 -55.99
N GLY A 293 -19.48 -30.69 -56.79
CA GLY A 293 -19.88 -29.30 -56.63
C GLY A 293 -20.55 -29.01 -55.29
N ASN A 294 -21.40 -29.93 -54.80
CA ASN A 294 -22.02 -29.81 -53.47
C ASN A 294 -20.98 -29.89 -52.34
N VAL A 295 -19.99 -30.78 -52.43
CA VAL A 295 -18.91 -30.88 -51.45
C VAL A 295 -18.02 -29.64 -51.46
N GLU A 296 -17.73 -29.07 -52.63
CA GLU A 296 -16.96 -27.81 -52.74
C GLU A 296 -17.70 -26.63 -52.12
N ASN A 297 -19.00 -26.50 -52.40
CA ASN A 297 -19.86 -25.49 -51.77
C ASN A 297 -19.91 -25.67 -50.25
N PHE A 298 -20.08 -26.92 -49.78
CA PHE A 298 -20.10 -27.25 -48.36
C PHE A 298 -18.77 -26.90 -47.67
N VAL A 299 -17.62 -27.28 -48.25
CA VAL A 299 -16.29 -26.92 -47.75
C VAL A 299 -16.13 -25.40 -47.66
N SER A 300 -16.53 -24.67 -48.70
CA SER A 300 -16.47 -23.21 -48.70
C SER A 300 -17.34 -22.59 -47.60
N GLN A 301 -18.55 -23.13 -47.39
CA GLN A 301 -19.49 -22.64 -46.38
C GLN A 301 -19.03 -22.95 -44.96
N THR A 302 -18.52 -24.16 -44.69
CA THR A 302 -17.92 -24.53 -43.41
C THR A 302 -16.65 -23.72 -43.14
N GLN A 303 -15.85 -23.42 -44.16
CA GLN A 303 -14.65 -22.57 -44.00
C GLN A 303 -15.02 -21.12 -43.65
N ALA A 304 -16.09 -20.58 -44.24
CA ALA A 304 -16.63 -19.27 -43.88
C ALA A 304 -17.13 -19.25 -42.42
N GLN A 305 -17.90 -20.27 -42.00
CA GLN A 305 -18.31 -20.43 -40.59
C GLN A 305 -17.12 -20.52 -39.64
N LEU A 306 -16.05 -21.21 -40.02
CA LEU A 306 -14.86 -21.35 -39.19
C LEU A 306 -14.14 -20.00 -39.00
N ASN A 307 -14.17 -19.13 -40.01
CA ASN A 307 -13.64 -17.78 -39.90
C ASN A 307 -14.52 -16.88 -39.02
N GLU A 308 -15.85 -16.99 -39.11
CA GLU A 308 -16.78 -16.31 -38.19
C GLU A 308 -16.56 -16.76 -36.73
N LEU A 309 -16.41 -18.06 -36.48
CA LEU A 309 -16.11 -18.59 -35.14
C LEU A 309 -14.79 -18.04 -34.58
N LYS A 310 -13.74 -17.92 -35.40
CA LYS A 310 -12.48 -17.26 -34.99
C LYS A 310 -12.66 -15.78 -34.67
N GLN A 311 -13.58 -15.09 -35.34
CA GLN A 311 -13.87 -13.70 -35.05
C GLN A 311 -14.55 -13.54 -33.68
N VAL A 312 -15.46 -14.46 -33.34
CA VAL A 312 -16.06 -14.56 -31.99
C VAL A 312 -15.01 -14.89 -30.93
N GLU A 313 -14.01 -15.71 -31.24
CA GLU A 313 -12.86 -15.97 -30.36
C GLU A 313 -12.12 -14.68 -29.99
N GLY A 314 -11.83 -13.82 -30.98
CA GLY A 314 -11.21 -12.51 -30.73
C GLY A 314 -12.10 -11.54 -29.93
N MET A 315 -13.43 -11.64 -30.02
CA MET A 315 -14.33 -10.87 -29.16
C MET A 315 -14.27 -11.34 -27.69
N LEU A 316 -14.03 -12.63 -27.45
CA LEU A 316 -13.83 -13.16 -26.09
C LEU A 316 -12.52 -12.66 -25.48
N ASP A 317 -11.46 -12.50 -26.27
CA ASP A 317 -10.19 -11.89 -25.81
C ASP A 317 -10.38 -10.43 -25.38
N HIS A 318 -11.14 -9.65 -26.14
CA HIS A 318 -11.49 -8.28 -25.75
C HIS A 318 -12.29 -8.23 -24.44
N LEU A 319 -13.26 -9.13 -24.28
CA LEU A 319 -14.09 -9.22 -23.08
C LEU A 319 -13.26 -9.67 -21.84
N ALA A 320 -12.27 -10.53 -22.03
CA ALA A 320 -11.33 -10.91 -20.99
C ALA A 320 -10.49 -9.72 -20.51
N ASN A 321 -10.10 -8.84 -21.43
CA ASN A 321 -9.39 -7.61 -21.12
C ASN A 321 -10.29 -6.59 -20.36
N ASP A 322 -11.56 -6.46 -20.76
CA ASP A 322 -12.55 -5.65 -20.03
C ASP A 322 -12.75 -6.17 -18.59
N THR A 323 -12.75 -7.50 -18.41
CA THR A 323 -12.84 -8.15 -17.09
C THR A 323 -11.61 -7.82 -16.21
N GLN A 324 -10.40 -7.71 -16.78
CA GLN A 324 -9.23 -7.21 -16.06
C GLN A 324 -9.38 -5.74 -15.64
N GLY A 325 -10.00 -4.90 -16.47
CA GLY A 325 -10.35 -3.52 -16.11
C GLY A 325 -11.28 -3.44 -14.90
N VAL A 326 -12.18 -4.40 -14.73
CA VAL A 326 -13.04 -4.52 -13.56
C VAL A 326 -12.26 -4.92 -12.31
N VAL A 327 -11.27 -5.81 -12.42
CA VAL A 327 -10.38 -6.16 -11.29
C VAL A 327 -9.61 -4.93 -10.79
N ALA A 328 -9.16 -4.06 -11.71
CA ALA A 328 -8.54 -2.78 -11.34
C ALA A 328 -9.53 -1.85 -10.60
N SER A 329 -10.77 -1.78 -11.07
CA SER A 329 -11.84 -1.00 -10.41
C SER A 329 -12.16 -1.55 -9.01
N LEU A 330 -12.18 -2.88 -8.83
CA LEU A 330 -12.36 -3.52 -7.53
C LEU A 330 -11.22 -3.22 -6.55
N ARG A 331 -9.99 -3.02 -7.04
CA ARG A 331 -8.87 -2.59 -6.21
C ARG A 331 -9.01 -1.14 -5.72
N ASP A 332 -9.71 -0.30 -6.46
CA ASP A 332 -10.06 1.04 -6.00
C ASP A 332 -11.13 1.02 -4.90
N ALA A 333 -11.89 -0.09 -4.72
CA ALA A 333 -12.78 -0.27 -3.57
C ALA A 333 -12.03 -0.25 -2.23
N GLU A 334 -10.85 -0.88 -2.20
CA GLU A 334 -10.00 -0.97 -1.01
C GLU A 334 -9.52 0.42 -0.60
N LYS A 335 -9.19 1.28 -1.57
CA LYS A 335 -8.88 2.69 -1.34
C LYS A 335 -10.06 3.48 -0.79
N LEU A 336 -11.32 3.13 -1.14
CA LEU A 336 -12.50 3.81 -0.58
C LEU A 336 -12.65 3.56 0.93
N GLU A 337 -12.17 2.43 1.44
CA GLU A 337 -12.21 2.13 2.87
C GLU A 337 -11.17 2.96 3.66
N GLU A 338 -9.97 3.15 3.09
CA GLU A 338 -8.95 4.06 3.61
C GLU A 338 -9.42 5.52 3.63
N VAL A 339 -10.10 5.96 2.56
CA VAL A 339 -10.69 7.30 2.47
C VAL A 339 -11.79 7.48 3.54
N ASN A 340 -12.60 6.46 3.82
CA ASN A 340 -13.58 6.48 4.92
C ASN A 340 -12.91 6.62 6.30
N GLY A 341 -11.79 5.93 6.53
CA GLY A 341 -11.00 6.10 7.76
C GLY A 341 -10.44 7.52 7.90
N SER A 342 -10.04 8.12 6.78
CA SER A 342 -9.55 9.51 6.74
C SER A 342 -10.65 10.54 6.98
N GLN A 343 -11.86 10.32 6.46
CA GLN A 343 -13.06 11.13 6.71
C GLN A 343 -13.38 11.26 8.20
N SER A 344 -13.31 10.16 8.96
CA SER A 344 -13.52 10.18 10.41
C SER A 344 -12.51 11.09 11.13
N LYS A 345 -11.24 11.05 10.72
CA LYS A 345 -10.19 11.94 11.27
C LYS A 345 -10.45 13.41 10.93
N VAL A 346 -10.99 13.70 9.74
CA VAL A 346 -11.37 15.08 9.35
C VAL A 346 -12.50 15.58 10.25
N ARG A 347 -13.55 14.77 10.50
CA ARG A 347 -14.63 15.14 11.44
C ARG A 347 -14.12 15.39 12.86
N GLN A 348 -13.20 14.56 13.36
CA GLN A 348 -12.57 14.80 14.66
C GLN A 348 -11.76 16.10 14.67
N THR A 349 -11.09 16.42 13.56
CA THR A 349 -10.33 17.68 13.43
C THR A 349 -11.25 18.89 13.46
N ILE A 350 -12.40 18.85 12.78
CA ILE A 350 -13.44 19.88 12.83
C ILE A 350 -13.90 20.12 14.28
N GLN A 351 -14.24 19.07 15.02
CA GLN A 351 -14.67 19.19 16.42
C GLN A 351 -13.60 19.84 17.32
N ASN A 352 -12.33 19.48 17.10
CA ASN A 352 -11.21 20.09 17.82
C ASN A 352 -11.05 21.57 17.44
N MET A 353 -11.22 21.92 16.17
CA MET A 353 -11.17 23.30 15.69
C MET A 353 -12.28 24.15 16.31
N ASP A 354 -13.51 23.65 16.40
CA ASP A 354 -14.62 24.34 17.07
C ASP A 354 -14.33 24.61 18.55
N ALA A 355 -13.81 23.60 19.26
CA ALA A 355 -13.44 23.75 20.67
C ALA A 355 -12.34 24.82 20.86
N ILE A 356 -11.31 24.80 20.01
CA ILE A 356 -10.24 25.81 20.00
C ILE A 356 -10.81 27.20 19.70
N LEU A 357 -11.74 27.31 18.75
CA LEU A 357 -12.33 28.57 18.36
C LEU A 357 -13.16 29.20 19.48
N LEU A 358 -13.96 28.37 20.17
CA LEU A 358 -14.74 28.79 21.33
C LEU A 358 -13.84 29.35 22.44
N GLU A 359 -12.74 28.63 22.76
CA GLU A 359 -11.77 29.08 23.77
C GLU A 359 -11.02 30.34 23.31
N THR A 360 -10.76 30.48 22.01
CA THR A 360 -10.15 31.68 21.42
C THR A 360 -11.05 32.90 21.61
N TYR A 361 -12.35 32.79 21.32
CA TYR A 361 -13.30 33.89 21.54
C TYR A 361 -13.42 34.29 23.01
N LYS A 362 -13.42 33.31 23.91
CA LYS A 362 -13.40 33.56 25.35
C LYS A 362 -12.14 34.32 25.76
N THR A 363 -10.96 33.85 25.32
CA THR A 363 -9.67 34.49 25.59
C THR A 363 -9.62 35.92 25.04
N ILE A 364 -10.13 36.16 23.83
CA ILE A 364 -10.24 37.51 23.24
C ILE A 364 -11.06 38.42 24.16
N ARG A 365 -12.23 37.96 24.62
CA ARG A 365 -13.13 38.73 25.49
C ARG A 365 -12.48 39.08 26.83
N GLU A 366 -11.85 38.11 27.48
CA GLU A 366 -11.17 38.28 28.77
C GLU A 366 -9.97 39.22 28.64
N THR A 367 -9.18 39.08 27.57
CA THR A 367 -8.03 39.96 27.30
C THR A 367 -8.50 41.39 27.02
N ARG A 368 -9.58 41.56 26.26
CA ARG A 368 -10.16 42.88 25.97
C ARG A 368 -10.66 43.59 27.23
N SER A 369 -11.29 42.85 28.14
CA SER A 369 -11.68 43.36 29.45
C SER A 369 -10.45 43.82 30.25
N SER A 370 -9.40 43.00 30.30
CA SER A 370 -8.15 43.34 30.98
C SER A 370 -7.47 44.59 30.41
N LEU A 371 -7.41 44.73 29.08
CA LEU A 371 -6.85 45.93 28.43
C LEU A 371 -7.65 47.21 28.73
N THR A 372 -8.97 47.09 28.86
CA THR A 372 -9.83 48.21 29.27
C THR A 372 -9.45 48.64 30.69
N SER A 373 -9.33 47.70 31.63
CA SER A 373 -8.89 47.98 32.99
C SER A 373 -7.49 48.61 33.04
N VAL A 374 -6.53 48.09 32.25
CA VAL A 374 -5.17 48.67 32.15
C VAL A 374 -5.22 50.10 31.64
N SER A 375 -6.08 50.39 30.66
CA SER A 375 -6.21 51.73 30.09
C SER A 375 -6.80 52.73 31.09
N VAL A 376 -7.77 52.30 31.91
CA VAL A 376 -8.32 53.12 33.01
C VAL A 376 -7.25 53.40 34.05
N VAL A 377 -6.55 52.37 34.53
CA VAL A 377 -5.47 52.53 35.52
C VAL A 377 -4.38 53.45 34.99
N ALA A 378 -3.95 53.29 33.74
CA ALA A 378 -2.96 54.16 33.12
C ALA A 378 -3.41 55.64 33.07
N GLN A 379 -4.69 55.90 32.74
CA GLN A 379 -5.21 57.27 32.75
C GLN A 379 -5.25 57.88 34.15
N ASP A 380 -5.65 57.10 35.16
CA ASP A 380 -5.71 57.59 36.54
C ASP A 380 -4.31 57.85 37.09
N THR A 381 -3.34 56.95 36.83
CA THR A 381 -1.95 57.18 37.23
C THR A 381 -1.31 58.38 36.52
N LEU A 382 -1.68 58.68 35.26
CA LEU A 382 -1.24 59.90 34.59
C LEU A 382 -1.74 61.16 35.31
N ARG A 383 -3.03 61.19 35.68
CA ARG A 383 -3.61 62.31 36.44
C ARG A 383 -2.94 62.49 37.80
N GLU A 384 -2.65 61.40 38.49
CA GLU A 384 -1.93 61.41 39.77
C GLU A 384 -0.51 61.95 39.61
N THR A 385 0.20 61.56 38.55
CA THR A 385 1.55 62.04 38.25
C THR A 385 1.56 63.54 37.94
N GLU A 386 0.58 64.05 37.18
CA GLU A 386 0.42 65.49 36.93
C GLU A 386 0.09 66.29 38.20
N ALA A 387 -0.74 65.73 39.08
CA ALA A 387 -1.01 66.34 40.38
C ALA A 387 0.24 66.35 41.28
N TRP A 388 1.03 65.29 41.24
CA TRP A 388 2.31 65.19 41.95
C TRP A 388 3.32 66.24 41.46
N ASP A 389 3.47 66.41 40.15
CA ASP A 389 4.36 67.42 39.57
C ASP A 389 4.00 68.84 40.03
N ARG A 390 2.70 69.16 40.11
CA ARG A 390 2.22 70.45 40.67
C ARG A 390 2.60 70.60 42.14
N SER A 391 2.39 69.55 42.95
CA SER A 391 2.72 69.56 44.38
C SER A 391 4.23 69.73 44.64
N VAL A 392 5.07 69.08 43.82
CA VAL A 392 6.53 69.24 43.87
C VAL A 392 6.93 70.68 43.52
N ALA A 393 6.34 71.28 42.49
CA ALA A 393 6.61 72.66 42.12
C ALA A 393 6.20 73.68 43.21
N ASP A 394 5.05 73.46 43.85
CA ASP A 394 4.62 74.29 44.99
C ASP A 394 5.58 74.14 46.19
N SER A 395 6.06 72.92 46.44
CA SER A 395 7.03 72.65 47.50
C SER A 395 8.40 73.28 47.25
N GLU A 396 8.87 73.30 45.99
CA GLU A 396 10.09 74.02 45.59
C GLU A 396 9.99 75.52 45.92
N LYS A 397 8.81 76.14 45.69
CA LYS A 397 8.57 77.54 46.04
C LYS A 397 8.60 77.78 47.55
N ILE A 398 7.96 76.92 48.34
CA ILE A 398 7.95 77.01 49.80
C ILE A 398 9.38 76.93 50.36
N ILE A 399 10.22 76.05 49.81
CA ILE A 399 11.62 75.91 50.22
C ILE A 399 12.42 77.17 49.86
N ALA A 400 12.20 77.74 48.68
CA ALA A 400 12.85 78.99 48.28
C ALA A 400 12.49 80.14 49.23
N ASP A 401 11.20 80.28 49.57
CA ASP A 401 10.71 81.27 50.53
C ASP A 401 11.30 81.05 51.93
N MET A 402 11.38 79.79 52.38
CA MET A 402 12.00 79.41 53.66
C MET A 402 13.47 79.82 53.71
N ILE A 403 14.27 79.47 52.69
CA ILE A 403 15.69 79.84 52.62
C ILE A 403 15.84 81.37 52.64
N GLY A 404 14.99 82.09 51.92
CA GLY A 404 14.99 83.56 51.91
C GLY A 404 14.64 84.18 53.26
N LEU A 405 13.68 83.60 54.00
CA LEU A 405 13.37 84.04 55.37
C LEU A 405 14.53 83.77 56.33
N THR A 406 15.17 82.61 56.22
CA THR A 406 16.35 82.27 57.03
C THR A 406 17.51 83.24 56.80
N GLN A 407 17.74 83.67 55.55
CA GLN A 407 18.74 84.70 55.24
C GLN A 407 18.42 86.05 55.89
N LYS A 408 17.13 86.43 55.96
CA LYS A 408 16.70 87.65 56.67
C LYS A 408 16.92 87.53 58.18
N VAL A 409 16.66 86.36 58.79
CA VAL A 409 16.95 86.11 60.21
C VAL A 409 18.43 86.25 60.48
N GLU A 410 19.29 85.70 59.63
CA GLU A 410 20.75 85.81 59.76
C GLU A 410 21.23 87.28 59.65
N ALA A 411 20.68 88.05 58.71
CA ALA A 411 20.97 89.47 58.57
C ALA A 411 20.52 90.28 59.81
N ASN A 412 19.32 90.01 60.33
CA ASN A 412 18.82 90.65 61.55
C ASN A 412 19.69 90.32 62.77
N ALA A 413 20.12 89.05 62.90
CA ALA A 413 21.01 88.60 63.97
C ALA A 413 22.36 89.35 63.94
N GLN A 414 22.94 89.55 62.76
CA GLN A 414 24.18 90.34 62.59
C GLN A 414 23.99 91.80 63.01
N GLN A 415 22.87 92.42 62.63
CA GLN A 415 22.56 93.79 63.04
C GLN A 415 22.34 93.93 64.55
N MET A 416 21.74 92.92 65.19
CA MET A 416 21.58 92.88 66.64
C MET A 416 22.93 92.72 67.34
N GLU A 417 23.85 91.91 66.81
CA GLU A 417 25.20 91.75 67.34
C GLU A 417 25.98 93.09 67.34
N GLU A 418 25.87 93.87 66.26
CA GLU A 418 26.42 95.23 66.18
C GLU A 418 25.79 96.20 67.20
N THR A 419 24.49 96.09 67.40
CA THR A 419 23.75 96.89 68.40
C THR A 419 24.21 96.54 69.83
N ILE A 420 24.34 95.24 70.14
CA ILE A 420 24.82 94.76 71.45
C ILE A 420 26.26 95.19 71.70
N ARG A 421 27.12 95.17 70.67
CA ARG A 421 28.48 95.72 70.78
C ARG A 421 28.47 97.20 71.14
N THR A 422 27.61 97.99 70.48
CA THR A 422 27.45 99.42 70.80
C THR A 422 26.91 99.63 72.22
N MET A 423 25.95 98.83 72.67
CA MET A 423 25.43 98.88 74.04
C MET A 423 26.51 98.56 75.07
N LYS A 424 27.38 97.58 74.76
CA LYS A 424 28.53 97.24 75.59
C LYS A 424 29.53 98.40 75.67
N ASP A 425 29.87 99.02 74.54
CA ASP A 425 30.75 100.19 74.50
C ASP A 425 30.17 101.36 75.33
N ILE A 426 28.86 101.58 75.29
CA ILE A 426 28.16 102.57 76.13
C ILE A 426 28.19 102.16 77.61
N SER A 427 27.94 100.89 77.93
CA SER A 427 27.97 100.37 79.29
C SER A 427 29.35 100.54 79.92
N ASP A 428 30.42 100.19 79.19
CA ASP A 428 31.80 100.36 79.63
C ASP A 428 32.12 101.85 79.84
N LEU A 429 31.63 102.75 78.98
CA LEU A 429 31.76 104.20 79.15
C LEU A 429 31.03 104.70 80.39
N VAL A 430 29.77 104.28 80.61
CA VAL A 430 28.98 104.64 81.80
C VAL A 430 29.66 104.10 83.06
N HIS A 431 30.23 102.90 83.02
CA HIS A 431 30.99 102.31 84.13
C HIS A 431 32.17 103.19 84.53
N VAL A 432 32.97 103.63 83.55
CA VAL A 432 34.13 104.50 83.77
C VAL A 432 33.69 105.87 84.29
N LEU A 433 32.65 106.46 83.71
CA LEU A 433 32.10 107.75 84.16
C LEU A 433 31.57 107.66 85.59
N ALA A 434 30.86 106.59 85.93
CA ALA A 434 30.34 106.34 87.27
C ALA A 434 31.48 106.11 88.27
N LEU A 435 32.52 105.37 87.90
CA LEU A 435 33.72 105.18 88.73
C LEU A 435 34.43 106.52 89.00
N ASN A 436 34.60 107.35 87.97
CA ASN A 436 35.19 108.68 88.10
C ASN A 436 34.32 109.61 88.97
N ALA A 437 33.00 109.60 88.78
CA ALA A 437 32.05 110.36 89.59
C ALA A 437 32.03 109.90 91.06
N SER A 438 32.19 108.59 91.29
CA SER A 438 32.30 108.03 92.65
C SER A 438 33.59 108.49 93.33
N LEU A 439 34.72 108.49 92.61
CA LEU A 439 36.00 109.01 93.12
C LEU A 439 35.91 110.51 93.48
N GLU A 440 35.30 111.32 92.62
CA GLU A 440 35.17 112.76 92.85
C GLU A 440 34.14 113.07 93.95
N GLY A 441 33.05 112.30 94.02
CA GLY A 441 32.08 112.34 95.11
C GLY A 441 32.70 111.96 96.47
N ALA A 442 33.62 111.00 96.50
CA ALA A 442 34.37 110.64 97.70
C ALA A 442 35.35 111.75 98.13
N LYS A 443 36.01 112.43 97.19
CA LYS A 443 36.89 113.59 97.47
C LYS A 443 36.13 114.79 98.05
N ALA A 444 34.87 114.99 97.67
CA ALA A 444 34.04 116.10 98.14
C ALA A 444 33.48 115.93 99.57
N GLY A 445 33.72 114.78 100.22
CA GLY A 445 33.34 114.53 101.61
C GLY A 445 31.83 114.57 101.86
N GLU A 446 31.39 115.25 102.92
CA GLU A 446 29.96 115.38 103.31
C GLU A 446 29.08 115.95 102.19
N TYR A 447 29.62 116.84 101.35
CA TYR A 447 28.89 117.48 100.23
C TYR A 447 28.75 116.57 98.99
N GLY A 448 29.50 115.46 98.92
CA GLY A 448 29.50 114.52 97.79
C GLY A 448 28.56 113.33 97.92
N LYS A 449 27.88 113.15 99.07
CA LYS A 449 27.01 111.99 99.35
C LYS A 449 25.92 111.75 98.30
N GLY A 450 25.30 112.81 97.79
CA GLY A 450 24.30 112.71 96.71
C GLY A 450 24.90 112.22 95.39
N PHE A 451 26.11 112.69 95.06
CA PHE A 451 26.85 112.27 93.87
C PHE A 451 27.33 110.81 93.95
N LEU A 452 27.78 110.37 95.13
CA LEU A 452 28.16 108.98 95.38
C LEU A 452 26.98 108.01 95.17
N ASN A 453 25.79 108.36 95.66
CA ASN A 453 24.59 107.54 95.44
C ASN A 453 24.22 107.44 93.96
N VAL A 454 24.34 108.52 93.19
CA VAL A 454 24.09 108.51 91.74
C VAL A 454 25.14 107.67 91.01
N ALA A 455 26.42 107.78 91.41
CA ALA A 455 27.49 106.98 90.82
C ALA A 455 27.33 105.47 91.08
N ASP A 456 26.93 105.06 92.29
CA ASP A 456 26.65 103.65 92.62
C ASP A 456 25.44 103.11 91.85
N GLN A 457 24.39 103.93 91.68
CA GLN A 457 23.26 103.60 90.81
C GLN A 457 23.68 103.42 89.35
N LEU A 458 24.54 104.31 88.82
CA LEU A 458 25.06 104.19 87.45
C LEU A 458 25.95 102.94 87.26
N GLN A 459 26.79 102.58 88.23
CA GLN A 459 27.54 101.32 88.19
C GLN A 459 26.62 100.09 88.20
N THR A 460 25.56 100.15 89.00
CA THR A 460 24.55 99.08 89.05
C THR A 460 23.81 98.95 87.71
N VAL A 461 23.45 100.07 87.07
CA VAL A 461 22.83 100.09 85.74
C VAL A 461 23.78 99.53 84.68
N SER A 462 25.05 99.94 84.67
CA SER A 462 26.05 99.41 83.74
C SER A 462 26.23 97.89 83.90
N LYS A 463 26.43 97.37 85.11
CA LYS A 463 26.51 95.92 85.36
C LYS A 463 25.26 95.16 84.87
N ARG A 464 24.09 95.79 85.00
CA ARG A 464 22.83 95.21 84.52
C ARG A 464 22.77 95.22 82.99
N VAL A 465 23.20 96.30 82.33
CA VAL A 465 23.31 96.36 80.86
C VAL A 465 24.30 95.32 80.33
N ASP A 466 25.44 95.12 80.99
CA ASP A 466 26.41 94.08 80.62
C ASP A 466 25.82 92.68 80.71
N SER A 467 25.14 92.38 81.82
CA SER A 467 24.48 91.09 82.01
C SER A 467 23.38 90.84 80.97
N LEU A 468 22.54 91.84 80.70
CA LEU A 468 21.50 91.72 79.67
C LEU A 468 22.11 91.58 78.26
N SER A 469 23.21 92.28 77.98
CA SER A 469 23.91 92.20 76.69
C SER A 469 24.47 90.80 76.45
N ALA A 470 25.05 90.18 77.48
CA ALA A 470 25.54 88.80 77.40
C ALA A 470 24.40 87.79 77.18
N GLU A 471 23.25 87.97 77.85
CA GLU A 471 22.06 87.13 77.66
C GLU A 471 21.51 87.25 76.22
N ILE A 472 21.37 88.48 75.70
CA ILE A 472 20.92 88.71 74.32
C ILE A 472 21.91 88.13 73.31
N ASN A 473 23.22 88.24 73.56
CA ASN A 473 24.23 87.67 72.65
C ASN A 473 24.13 86.14 72.56
N ASN A 474 23.84 85.45 73.67
CA ASN A 474 23.58 84.01 73.65
C ASN A 474 22.30 83.67 72.84
N LEU A 475 21.22 84.45 73.00
CA LEU A 475 20.00 84.27 72.21
C LEU A 475 20.25 84.47 70.70
N ILE A 476 21.06 85.45 70.32
CA ILE A 476 21.46 85.68 68.92
C ILE A 476 22.25 84.47 68.39
N HIS A 477 23.18 83.92 69.19
CA HIS A 477 23.94 82.73 68.81
C HIS A 477 23.02 81.53 68.57
N ASP A 478 22.09 81.27 69.49
CA ASP A 478 21.10 80.20 69.37
C ASP A 478 20.21 80.36 68.13
N ASP A 479 19.74 81.59 67.85
CA ASP A 479 18.92 81.89 66.67
C ASP A 479 19.69 81.68 65.36
N ARG A 480 20.98 82.03 65.30
CA ARG A 480 21.84 81.73 64.15
C ARG A 480 22.03 80.24 63.95
N GLN A 481 22.28 79.49 65.03
CA GLN A 481 22.42 78.04 64.95
C GLN A 481 21.12 77.39 64.45
N ARG A 482 19.95 77.86 64.93
CA ARG A 482 18.63 77.39 64.45
C ARG A 482 18.40 77.76 62.98
N ALA A 483 18.79 78.96 62.56
CA ALA A 483 18.71 79.40 61.17
C ALA A 483 19.56 78.47 60.26
N ASP A 484 20.78 78.15 60.64
CA ASP A 484 21.63 77.21 59.90
C ASP A 484 21.05 75.80 59.82
N GLN A 485 20.44 75.32 60.90
CA GLN A 485 19.72 74.04 60.88
C GLN A 485 18.56 74.05 59.88
N VAL A 486 17.72 75.10 59.88
CA VAL A 486 16.61 75.27 58.92
C VAL A 486 17.12 75.33 57.48
N ARG A 487 18.21 76.07 57.23
CA ARG A 487 18.85 76.15 55.91
C ARG A 487 19.33 74.79 55.41
N SER A 488 20.02 74.04 56.26
CA SER A 488 20.50 72.68 55.91
C SER A 488 19.35 71.72 55.63
N PHE A 489 18.26 71.83 56.39
CA PHE A 489 17.05 71.05 56.17
C PHE A 489 16.36 71.40 54.84
N GLY A 490 16.24 72.70 54.52
CA GLY A 490 15.72 73.18 53.24
C GLY A 490 16.52 72.68 52.03
N GLN A 491 17.86 72.66 52.14
CA GLN A 491 18.73 72.10 51.08
C GLN A 491 18.50 70.60 50.87
N ARG A 492 18.37 69.82 51.95
CA ARG A 492 18.05 68.38 51.86
C ARG A 492 16.68 68.15 51.24
N LEU A 493 15.68 68.97 51.58
CA LEU A 493 14.36 68.91 50.96
C LEU A 493 14.42 69.22 49.47
N ALA A 494 15.18 70.24 49.05
CA ALA A 494 15.33 70.60 47.65
C ALA A 494 15.90 69.45 46.80
N GLU A 495 16.94 68.76 47.30
CA GLU A 495 17.50 67.60 46.61
C GLU A 495 16.52 66.41 46.57
N GLY A 496 15.74 66.22 47.64
CA GLY A 496 14.65 65.23 47.69
C GLY A 496 13.58 65.49 46.62
N PHE A 497 13.14 66.75 46.47
CA PHE A 497 12.16 67.14 45.45
C PHE A 497 12.69 67.03 44.03
N LYS A 498 13.96 67.36 43.79
CA LYS A 498 14.61 67.13 42.49
C LYS A 498 14.63 65.64 42.10
N THR A 499 14.94 64.77 43.06
CA THR A 499 14.87 63.31 42.87
C THR A 499 13.44 62.88 42.57
N SER A 500 12.47 63.39 43.34
CA SER A 500 11.04 63.10 43.15
C SER A 500 10.52 63.52 41.77
N LYS A 501 10.93 64.70 41.27
CA LYS A 501 10.61 65.18 39.93
C LYS A 501 11.15 64.26 38.83
N THR A 502 12.35 63.73 39.01
CA THR A 502 12.96 62.75 38.08
C THR A 502 12.19 61.43 38.08
N GLN A 503 11.76 60.97 39.25
CA GLN A 503 10.92 59.76 39.39
C GLN A 503 9.55 59.95 38.72
N SER A 504 8.90 61.10 38.95
CA SER A 504 7.63 61.47 38.33
C SER A 504 7.71 61.46 36.80
N ARG A 505 8.76 62.06 36.24
CA ARG A 505 9.01 62.05 34.78
C ARG A 505 9.18 60.63 34.23
N THR A 506 9.97 59.80 34.90
CA THR A 506 10.16 58.40 34.50
C THR A 506 8.84 57.61 34.55
N ALA A 507 8.03 57.82 35.59
CA ALA A 507 6.72 57.21 35.72
C ALA A 507 5.79 57.64 34.56
N HIS A 508 5.73 58.93 34.24
CA HIS A 508 4.97 59.45 33.11
C HIS A 508 5.37 58.77 31.79
N GLU A 509 6.67 58.70 31.49
CA GLU A 509 7.18 58.05 30.28
C GLU A 509 6.79 56.55 30.20
N HIS A 510 6.83 55.83 31.33
CA HIS A 510 6.40 54.42 31.38
C HIS A 510 4.89 54.27 31.13
N ILE A 511 4.05 55.15 31.69
CA ILE A 511 2.60 55.06 31.54
C ILE A 511 2.16 55.41 30.10
N VAL A 512 2.84 56.35 29.45
CA VAL A 512 2.61 56.65 28.02
C VAL A 512 2.92 55.42 27.16
N LYS A 513 4.07 54.77 27.37
CA LYS A 513 4.43 53.52 26.67
C LYS A 513 3.44 52.39 26.96
N LEU A 514 2.94 52.29 28.19
CA LEU A 514 1.93 51.30 28.56
C LEU A 514 0.60 51.55 27.82
N SER A 515 0.18 52.80 27.71
CA SER A 515 -1.03 53.20 26.98
C SER A 515 -0.92 52.92 25.48
N GLU A 516 0.24 53.20 24.88
CA GLU A 516 0.53 52.86 23.49
C GLU A 516 0.51 51.33 23.26
N SER A 517 1.13 50.57 24.16
CA SER A 517 1.13 49.11 24.12
C SER A 517 -0.29 48.53 24.24
N SER A 518 -1.11 49.07 25.15
CA SER A 518 -2.51 48.68 25.33
C SER A 518 -3.34 48.89 24.05
N LYS A 519 -3.14 50.04 23.38
CA LYS A 519 -3.77 50.32 22.08
C LYS A 519 -3.32 49.33 21.01
N ASN A 520 -2.02 49.02 20.94
CA ASN A 520 -1.50 48.03 19.99
C ASN A 520 -2.11 46.64 20.23
N TYR A 521 -2.21 46.19 21.49
CA TYR A 521 -2.87 44.93 21.82
C TYR A 521 -4.36 44.92 21.46
N THR A 522 -5.06 46.04 21.63
CA THR A 522 -6.47 46.16 21.22
C THR A 522 -6.62 45.93 19.72
N ASN A 523 -5.78 46.57 18.90
CA ASN A 523 -5.77 46.37 17.46
C ASN A 523 -5.41 44.92 17.07
N GLN A 524 -4.52 44.27 17.81
CA GLN A 524 -4.20 42.85 17.60
C GLN A 524 -5.39 41.94 17.92
N LEU A 525 -6.15 42.24 18.98
CA LEU A 525 -7.38 41.50 19.31
C LEU A 525 -8.46 41.66 18.24
N ASP A 526 -8.58 42.83 17.61
CA ASP A 526 -9.51 43.04 16.50
C ASP A 526 -9.15 42.15 15.30
N ARG A 527 -7.87 42.14 14.91
CA ARG A 527 -7.36 41.24 13.86
C ARG A 527 -7.55 39.76 14.22
N LEU A 528 -7.34 39.41 15.48
CA LEU A 528 -7.55 38.04 15.95
C LEU A 528 -9.04 37.66 15.87
N SER A 529 -9.95 38.57 16.24
CA SER A 529 -11.39 38.37 16.11
C SER A 529 -11.84 38.20 14.65
N GLU A 530 -11.30 38.99 13.72
CA GLU A 530 -11.54 38.83 12.28
C GLU A 530 -11.05 37.47 11.79
N THR A 531 -9.85 37.06 12.22
CA THR A 531 -9.26 35.76 11.85
C THR A 531 -10.08 34.60 12.41
N SER A 532 -10.57 34.71 13.66
CA SER A 532 -11.47 33.72 14.27
C SER A 532 -12.79 33.62 13.51
N SER A 533 -13.36 34.73 13.04
CA SER A 533 -14.57 34.71 12.20
C SER A 533 -14.31 34.03 10.85
N ALA A 534 -13.17 34.31 10.22
CA ALA A 534 -12.77 33.63 9.00
C ALA A 534 -12.58 32.12 9.20
N MET A 535 -12.03 31.70 10.34
CA MET A 535 -11.92 30.28 10.71
C MET A 535 -13.30 29.62 10.88
N THR A 536 -14.29 30.30 11.47
CA THR A 536 -15.67 29.76 11.54
C THR A 536 -16.21 29.42 10.15
N ASN A 537 -16.04 30.34 9.19
CA ASN A 537 -16.50 30.12 7.82
C ASN A 537 -15.75 28.97 7.14
N LEU A 538 -14.45 28.84 7.42
CA LEU A 538 -13.62 27.76 6.89
C LEU A 538 -14.04 26.40 7.47
N ILE A 539 -14.33 26.31 8.77
CA ILE A 539 -14.86 25.09 9.40
C ILE A 539 -16.17 24.67 8.73
N ALA A 540 -17.13 25.58 8.58
CA ALA A 540 -18.40 25.30 7.91
C ALA A 540 -18.21 24.82 6.45
N SER A 541 -17.24 25.42 5.72
CA SER A 541 -16.92 24.98 4.36
C SER A 541 -16.28 23.58 4.32
N VAL A 542 -15.44 23.25 5.30
CA VAL A 542 -14.82 21.91 5.41
C VAL A 542 -15.87 20.87 5.82
N GLU A 543 -16.84 21.22 6.68
CA GLU A 543 -17.99 20.36 7.00
C GLU A 543 -18.82 20.04 5.75
N GLU A 544 -19.24 21.07 5.01
CA GLU A 544 -20.02 20.89 3.77
C GLU A 544 -19.25 20.04 2.75
N TRP A 545 -17.94 20.27 2.60
CA TRP A 545 -17.08 19.46 1.75
C TRP A 545 -16.97 18.01 2.21
N THR A 546 -16.87 17.78 3.53
CA THR A 546 -16.77 16.44 4.11
C THR A 546 -18.05 15.64 3.84
N ASP A 547 -19.22 16.26 4.06
CA ASP A 547 -20.52 15.66 3.79
C ASP A 547 -20.73 15.35 2.30
N ALA A 548 -20.37 16.29 1.42
CA ALA A 548 -20.41 16.08 -0.03
C ALA A 548 -19.49 14.92 -0.47
N HIS A 549 -18.30 14.83 0.11
CA HIS A 549 -17.35 13.77 -0.20
C HIS A 549 -17.83 12.41 0.34
N GLU A 550 -18.54 12.36 1.47
CA GLU A 550 -19.16 11.12 1.98
C GLU A 550 -20.27 10.61 1.04
N GLN A 551 -21.10 11.51 0.51
CA GLN A 551 -22.07 11.18 -0.52
C GLN A 551 -21.39 10.65 -1.79
N HIS A 552 -20.30 11.28 -2.22
CA HIS A 552 -19.53 10.83 -3.39
C HIS A 552 -18.94 9.43 -3.19
N ILE A 553 -18.36 9.14 -2.03
CA ILE A 553 -17.85 7.80 -1.68
C ILE A 553 -18.97 6.77 -1.71
N THR A 554 -20.14 7.11 -1.15
CA THR A 554 -21.32 6.23 -1.17
C THR A 554 -21.78 5.94 -2.60
N ASN A 555 -21.80 6.95 -3.47
CA ASN A 555 -22.13 6.79 -4.88
C ASN A 555 -21.11 5.89 -5.60
N LEU A 556 -19.81 6.11 -5.37
CA LEU A 556 -18.74 5.27 -5.91
C LEU A 556 -18.89 3.81 -5.46
N LYS A 557 -19.17 3.56 -4.17
CA LYS A 557 -19.43 2.20 -3.65
C LYS A 557 -20.58 1.53 -4.41
N ASN A 558 -21.68 2.24 -4.65
CA ASN A 558 -22.83 1.72 -5.38
C ASN A 558 -22.49 1.42 -6.85
N GLN A 559 -21.76 2.31 -7.53
CA GLN A 559 -21.30 2.08 -8.91
C GLN A 559 -20.38 0.86 -8.98
N LEU A 560 -19.47 0.72 -8.03
CA LEU A 560 -18.54 -0.41 -7.98
C LEU A 560 -19.25 -1.74 -7.78
N ALA A 561 -20.26 -1.78 -6.90
CA ALA A 561 -21.10 -2.95 -6.69
C ALA A 561 -21.83 -3.36 -7.98
N GLN A 562 -22.35 -2.40 -8.74
CA GLN A 562 -23.00 -2.65 -10.03
C GLN A 562 -22.02 -3.18 -11.09
N ILE A 563 -20.83 -2.58 -11.21
CA ILE A 563 -19.79 -3.03 -12.15
C ILE A 563 -19.34 -4.46 -11.80
N SER A 564 -19.09 -4.72 -10.52
CA SER A 564 -18.72 -6.05 -10.01
C SER A 564 -19.77 -7.10 -10.40
N GLN A 565 -21.05 -6.83 -10.11
CA GLN A 565 -22.13 -7.75 -10.44
C GLN A 565 -22.25 -8.01 -11.95
N ARG A 566 -22.10 -6.98 -12.79
CA ARG A 566 -22.11 -7.11 -14.25
C ARG A 566 -20.96 -7.98 -14.74
N ALA A 567 -19.74 -7.77 -14.22
CA ALA A 567 -18.55 -8.53 -14.59
C ALA A 567 -18.65 -10.01 -14.22
N PHE A 568 -19.15 -10.34 -13.02
CA PHE A 568 -19.41 -11.74 -12.66
C PHE A 568 -20.42 -12.41 -13.61
N GLY A 569 -21.47 -11.67 -14.01
CA GLY A 569 -22.46 -12.15 -14.97
C GLY A 569 -21.89 -12.37 -16.39
N GLU A 570 -21.01 -11.49 -16.86
CA GLU A 570 -20.38 -11.61 -18.18
C GLU A 570 -19.29 -12.68 -18.20
N ASN A 571 -18.48 -12.81 -17.17
CA ASN A 571 -17.44 -13.84 -17.08
C ASN A 571 -18.05 -15.26 -17.13
N ALA A 572 -19.15 -15.51 -16.41
CA ALA A 572 -19.88 -16.78 -16.47
C ALA A 572 -20.54 -17.07 -17.83
N LYS A 573 -20.85 -16.03 -18.63
CA LYS A 573 -21.30 -16.20 -20.02
C LYS A 573 -20.12 -16.44 -20.96
N MET A 574 -18.99 -15.77 -20.72
CA MET A 574 -17.75 -15.90 -21.49
C MET A 574 -17.21 -17.33 -21.43
N GLU A 575 -17.13 -17.93 -20.24
CA GLU A 575 -16.65 -19.30 -20.05
C GLU A 575 -17.51 -20.33 -20.81
N ARG A 576 -18.85 -20.23 -20.68
CA ARG A 576 -19.79 -21.09 -21.42
C ARG A 576 -19.71 -20.90 -22.94
N THR A 577 -19.50 -19.66 -23.40
CA THR A 577 -19.37 -19.36 -24.83
C THR A 577 -18.04 -19.88 -25.37
N ALA A 578 -16.94 -19.71 -24.64
CA ALA A 578 -15.62 -20.20 -25.01
C ALA A 578 -15.59 -21.74 -25.18
N ASP A 579 -16.22 -22.48 -24.27
CA ASP A 579 -16.30 -23.94 -24.38
C ASP A 579 -17.18 -24.41 -25.55
N SER A 580 -18.30 -23.71 -25.78
CA SER A 580 -19.15 -23.95 -26.95
C SER A 580 -18.40 -23.66 -28.25
N LEU A 581 -17.60 -22.59 -28.28
CA LEU A 581 -16.81 -22.17 -29.43
C LEU A 581 -15.70 -23.18 -29.74
N ARG A 582 -14.94 -23.64 -28.72
CA ARG A 582 -13.91 -24.68 -28.87
C ARG A 582 -14.49 -25.96 -29.45
N THR A 583 -15.68 -26.34 -28.97
CA THR A 583 -16.40 -27.52 -29.47
C THR A 583 -16.84 -27.33 -30.93
N ALA A 584 -17.42 -26.18 -31.28
CA ALA A 584 -17.86 -25.86 -32.64
C ALA A 584 -16.69 -25.77 -33.64
N ILE A 585 -15.55 -25.20 -33.24
CA ILE A 585 -14.32 -25.15 -34.04
C ILE A 585 -13.80 -26.56 -34.31
N LYS A 586 -13.76 -27.42 -33.28
CA LYS A 586 -13.34 -28.82 -33.43
C LYS A 586 -14.26 -29.57 -34.40
N ILE A 587 -15.58 -29.48 -34.21
CA ILE A 587 -16.57 -30.11 -35.10
C ILE A 587 -16.41 -29.62 -36.53
N SER A 588 -16.26 -28.31 -36.75
CA SER A 588 -16.10 -27.74 -38.09
C SER A 588 -14.81 -28.21 -38.76
N LYS A 589 -13.72 -28.35 -38.00
CA LYS A 589 -12.44 -28.88 -38.49
C LYS A 589 -12.53 -30.35 -38.87
N ASP A 590 -13.17 -31.17 -38.03
CA ASP A 590 -13.39 -32.60 -38.30
C ASP A 590 -14.31 -32.79 -39.53
N THR A 591 -15.31 -31.91 -39.68
CA THR A 591 -16.22 -31.88 -40.82
C THR A 591 -15.49 -31.55 -42.13
N LEU A 592 -14.55 -30.60 -42.12
CA LEU A 592 -13.71 -30.29 -43.29
C LEU A 592 -12.82 -31.47 -43.69
N VAL A 593 -12.23 -32.16 -42.72
CA VAL A 593 -11.42 -33.38 -42.97
C VAL A 593 -12.28 -34.48 -43.60
N SER A 594 -13.50 -34.68 -43.09
CA SER A 594 -14.44 -35.65 -43.65
C SER A 594 -14.89 -35.28 -45.07
N ALA A 595 -15.17 -34.00 -45.33
CA ALA A 595 -15.53 -33.50 -46.66
C ALA A 595 -14.40 -33.69 -47.68
N ALA A 596 -13.13 -33.53 -47.27
CA ALA A 596 -11.97 -33.82 -48.11
C ALA A 596 -11.91 -35.33 -48.48
N GLY A 597 -12.08 -36.23 -47.51
CA GLY A 597 -12.15 -37.67 -47.78
C GLY A 597 -13.31 -38.08 -48.69
N ASN A 598 -14.47 -37.42 -48.56
CA ASN A 598 -15.61 -37.62 -49.45
C ASN A 598 -15.30 -37.15 -50.87
N LYS A 599 -14.62 -36.00 -51.03
CA LYS A 599 -14.19 -35.49 -52.34
C LYS A 599 -13.29 -36.49 -53.07
N ASP A 600 -12.33 -37.07 -52.35
CA ASP A 600 -11.43 -38.09 -52.91
C ASP A 600 -12.19 -39.35 -53.32
N SER A 601 -13.13 -39.80 -52.47
CA SER A 601 -13.97 -40.97 -52.75
C SER A 601 -14.88 -40.78 -53.96
N ILE A 602 -15.51 -39.59 -54.11
CA ILE A 602 -16.34 -39.25 -55.27
C ILE A 602 -15.48 -39.18 -56.54
N THR A 603 -14.25 -38.65 -56.44
CA THR A 603 -13.31 -38.59 -57.57
C THR A 603 -12.91 -39.99 -58.03
N GLN A 604 -12.62 -40.89 -57.10
CA GLN A 604 -12.37 -42.31 -57.40
C GLN A 604 -13.59 -42.98 -58.02
N LEU A 605 -14.80 -42.77 -57.47
CA LEU A 605 -16.04 -43.30 -58.00
C LEU A 605 -16.29 -42.84 -59.44
N SER A 606 -16.07 -41.55 -59.73
CA SER A 606 -16.18 -40.99 -61.08
C SER A 606 -15.16 -41.63 -62.04
N LEU A 607 -13.93 -41.83 -61.60
CA LEU A 607 -12.88 -42.49 -62.38
C LEU A 607 -13.23 -43.95 -62.70
N SER A 608 -13.63 -44.72 -61.68
CA SER A 608 -14.04 -46.12 -61.83
C SER A 608 -15.28 -46.27 -62.70
N THR A 609 -16.25 -45.34 -62.60
CA THR A 609 -17.46 -45.37 -63.43
C THR A 609 -17.16 -45.06 -64.90
N LYS A 610 -16.22 -44.13 -65.18
CA LYS A 610 -15.69 -43.89 -66.54
C LYS A 610 -15.02 -45.14 -67.11
N GLN A 611 -14.23 -45.84 -66.30
CA GLN A 611 -13.57 -47.08 -66.70
C GLN A 611 -14.59 -48.19 -66.97
N LEU A 612 -15.62 -48.33 -66.13
CA LEU A 612 -16.70 -49.30 -66.30
C LEU A 612 -17.51 -49.03 -67.57
N SER A 613 -17.88 -47.78 -67.85
CA SER A 613 -18.56 -47.38 -69.08
C SER A 613 -17.74 -47.76 -70.32
N LYS A 614 -16.43 -47.51 -70.31
CA LYS A 614 -15.50 -47.90 -71.39
C LYS A 614 -15.34 -49.41 -71.56
N LEU A 615 -15.40 -50.17 -70.47
CA LEU A 615 -15.38 -51.65 -70.52
C LEU A 615 -16.68 -52.21 -71.09
N LEU A 616 -17.82 -51.61 -70.76
CA LEU A 616 -19.13 -52.04 -71.24
C LEU A 616 -19.33 -51.77 -72.74
N GLU A 617 -18.67 -50.77 -73.33
CA GLU A 617 -18.66 -50.54 -74.79
C GLU A 617 -18.08 -51.74 -75.59
N ASN A 618 -17.26 -52.59 -74.97
CA ASN A 618 -16.69 -53.78 -75.61
C ASN A 618 -17.65 -54.99 -75.64
N PHE A 619 -18.79 -54.93 -74.93
CA PHE A 619 -19.82 -55.95 -74.97
C PHE A 619 -20.80 -55.64 -76.11
N LYS A 620 -20.92 -56.53 -77.12
CA LYS A 620 -21.92 -56.41 -78.19
C LYS A 620 -23.33 -56.73 -77.67
N VAL A 621 -23.87 -55.85 -76.85
CA VAL A 621 -25.31 -55.83 -76.56
C VAL A 621 -25.97 -55.23 -77.79
N GLY A 622 -26.93 -55.94 -78.39
CA GLY A 622 -27.57 -55.51 -79.64
C GLY A 622 -28.03 -54.05 -79.55
N LYS A 623 -27.50 -53.20 -80.44
CA LYS A 623 -27.96 -51.82 -80.61
C LYS A 623 -29.44 -51.85 -81.02
N SER A 624 -30.33 -51.77 -80.03
CA SER A 624 -31.70 -51.37 -80.26
C SER A 624 -31.71 -49.85 -80.35
N ARG A 625 -31.78 -49.31 -81.56
CA ARG A 625 -32.19 -47.92 -81.80
C ARG A 625 -33.57 -47.73 -81.17
N TYR A 626 -33.65 -46.87 -80.15
CA TYR A 626 -34.82 -46.04 -79.88
C TYR A 626 -34.32 -44.68 -79.42
#